data_AF-A0A6G3WJI1-F1
#
_entry.id   AF-A0A6G3WJI1-F1
#
_cell.length_a   1.000
_cell.length_b   1.000
_cell.length_c   1.000
_cell.angle_alpha   90.00
_cell.angle_beta   90.00
_cell.angle_gamma   90.00
#
_symmetry.space_group_name_H-M   'P 1'
#
loop_
_entity.id
_entity.type
_entity.pdbx_description
1 polymer ?
#
loop_
_entity_poly.entity_id
_entity_poly.type
_entity_poly.pdbx_seq_one_letter_code
_entity_poly.pdbx_strand_id
1 'polypeptide(L)'
;GSPERELFHFRPGRGEHGELPPNDWESEFGGVPWTRVEDGEWYLHLFATEQPDLNWAHPAVRQEHEDVLRFWFERGVAGVRIDSAALVAKDPALPDLEGHQGPHPYIDRDELHDIYRGWRAIADAFDGIFVGEVWLPDPER
;
A
#
# COMPACT_ATOMS: atom_id res chain seq x y z
N GLY A 1 0.60 -9.94 17.90
CA GLY A 1 0.71 -8.48 18.09
C GLY A 1 -0.60 -7.91 18.60
N SER A 2 -0.73 -6.59 18.68
CA SER A 2 -2.00 -5.92 18.94
C SER A 2 -2.91 -5.95 17.71
N PRO A 3 -4.22 -5.66 17.82
CA PRO A 3 -5.13 -5.60 16.67
C PRO A 3 -4.70 -4.59 15.60
N GLU A 4 -4.07 -3.48 16.02
CA GLU A 4 -3.59 -2.42 15.11
C GLU A 4 -2.49 -2.92 14.16
N ARG A 5 -1.82 -4.03 14.50
CA ARG A 5 -0.80 -4.64 13.63
C ARG A 5 -1.40 -5.13 12.31
N GLU A 6 -2.69 -5.50 12.29
CA GLU A 6 -3.39 -5.96 11.08
C GLU A 6 -3.66 -4.82 10.08
N LEU A 7 -3.54 -3.56 10.53
CA LEU A 7 -3.64 -2.37 9.68
C LEU A 7 -2.41 -2.19 8.79
N PHE A 8 -1.34 -2.94 9.00
CA PHE A 8 -0.09 -2.91 8.26
C PHE A 8 0.27 -4.30 7.73
N HIS A 9 1.28 -4.36 6.85
CA HIS A 9 1.81 -5.63 6.36
C HIS A 9 2.91 -6.16 7.28
N PHE A 10 2.55 -7.08 8.18
CA PHE A 10 3.51 -7.90 8.94
C PHE A 10 3.59 -9.32 8.40
N ARG A 11 4.81 -9.87 8.32
CA ARG A 11 5.07 -11.27 7.91
C ARG A 11 6.23 -11.88 8.68
N PRO A 12 6.21 -13.20 8.92
CA PRO A 12 7.39 -13.91 9.38
C PRO A 12 8.50 -13.85 8.32
N GLY A 13 9.75 -13.75 8.78
CA GLY A 13 10.91 -13.82 7.91
C GLY A 13 11.23 -15.24 7.43
N ARG A 14 12.12 -15.33 6.44
CA ARG A 14 12.73 -16.58 5.95
C ARG A 14 14.02 -16.91 6.73
N GLY A 15 14.61 -18.08 6.48
CA GLY A 15 15.81 -18.56 7.19
C GLY A 15 15.47 -19.47 8.38
N GLU A 16 16.50 -20.00 9.05
CA GLU A 16 16.31 -20.94 10.18
C GLU A 16 15.66 -20.27 11.39
N HIS A 17 15.90 -18.97 11.55
CA HIS A 17 15.44 -18.16 12.67
C HIS A 17 14.64 -16.93 12.23
N GLY A 18 14.13 -16.90 11.00
CA GLY A 18 13.39 -15.76 10.46
C GLY A 18 14.26 -14.51 10.23
N GLU A 19 15.58 -14.70 10.07
CA GLU A 19 16.58 -13.65 9.91
C GLU A 19 16.66 -13.04 8.52
N LEU A 20 16.00 -13.65 7.53
CA LEU A 20 15.93 -13.15 6.16
C LEU A 20 14.56 -12.50 5.90
N PRO A 21 14.49 -11.51 4.99
CA PRO A 21 13.22 -10.87 4.63
C PRO A 21 12.17 -11.85 4.09
N PRO A 22 10.87 -11.54 4.23
CA PRO A 22 9.78 -12.41 3.78
C PRO A 22 9.78 -12.73 2.27
N ASN A 23 10.19 -11.76 1.45
CA ASN A 23 10.36 -11.88 0.00
C ASN A 23 11.58 -11.06 -0.46
N ASP A 24 11.88 -11.10 -1.75
CA ASP A 24 13.03 -10.46 -2.41
C ASP A 24 12.72 -9.05 -2.96
N TRP A 25 11.65 -8.41 -2.48
CA TRP A 25 11.27 -7.08 -2.95
C TRP A 25 12.37 -6.04 -2.67
N GLU A 26 12.39 -5.00 -3.48
CA GLU A 26 13.27 -3.85 -3.31
C GLU A 26 12.47 -2.60 -2.94
N SER A 27 13.03 -1.75 -2.09
CA SER A 27 12.43 -0.44 -1.77
C SER A 27 12.55 0.50 -2.97
N GLU A 28 11.55 1.36 -3.14
CA GLU A 28 11.57 2.46 -4.11
C GLU A 28 12.70 3.48 -3.82
N PHE A 29 13.26 3.49 -2.60
CA PHE A 29 14.44 4.27 -2.21
C PHE A 29 15.73 3.44 -2.18
N GLY A 30 15.68 2.18 -2.62
CA GLY A 30 16.79 1.24 -2.64
C GLY A 30 16.98 0.47 -1.33
N GLY A 31 17.41 -0.79 -1.44
CA GLY A 31 17.61 -1.68 -0.31
C GLY A 31 16.36 -2.51 0.04
N VAL A 32 16.36 -3.10 1.24
CA VAL A 32 15.33 -4.05 1.67
C VAL A 32 14.10 -3.29 2.22
N PRO A 33 12.89 -3.47 1.67
CA PRO A 33 11.67 -2.79 2.11
C PRO A 33 11.02 -3.47 3.32
N TRP A 34 11.81 -4.20 4.11
CA TRP A 34 11.34 -4.95 5.25
C TRP A 34 12.23 -4.65 6.44
N THR A 35 11.62 -4.32 7.57
CA THR A 35 12.33 -4.13 8.83
C THR A 35 11.86 -5.13 9.86
N ARG A 36 12.80 -5.86 10.45
CA ARG A 36 12.55 -6.84 11.50
C ARG A 36 12.31 -6.14 12.84
N VAL A 37 11.27 -6.55 13.55
CA VAL A 37 10.95 -6.07 14.90
C VAL A 37 11.35 -7.08 15.98
N GLU A 38 11.34 -6.65 17.24
CA GLU A 38 11.84 -7.43 18.39
C GLU A 38 11.17 -8.80 18.56
N ASP A 39 9.91 -8.93 18.17
CA ASP A 39 9.15 -10.18 18.21
C ASP A 39 9.44 -11.14 17.03
N GLY A 40 10.34 -10.74 16.12
CA GLY A 40 10.91 -11.59 15.09
C GLY A 40 10.24 -11.50 13.72
N GLU A 41 9.04 -10.92 13.62
CA GLU A 41 8.41 -10.65 12.32
C GLU A 41 9.01 -9.40 11.65
N TRP A 42 8.60 -9.16 10.41
CA TRP A 42 9.02 -8.05 9.58
C TRP A 42 7.81 -7.23 9.16
N TYR A 43 7.92 -5.89 9.16
CA TYR A 43 6.93 -5.01 8.54
C TYR A 43 7.42 -4.46 7.21
N LEU A 44 6.49 -4.28 6.27
CA LEU A 44 6.77 -3.71 4.96
C LEU A 44 6.84 -2.17 5.02
N HIS A 45 7.81 -1.60 4.30
CA HIS A 45 7.90 -0.20 3.96
C HIS A 45 8.47 -0.07 2.53
N LEU A 46 7.64 0.25 1.54
CA LEU A 46 8.10 0.41 0.15
C LEU A 46 9.04 1.61 0.00
N PHE A 47 8.90 2.62 0.87
CA PHE A 47 9.76 3.80 0.92
C PHE A 47 10.69 3.76 2.13
N ALA A 48 10.73 4.81 2.96
CA ALA A 48 11.58 4.86 4.14
C ALA A 48 11.10 3.93 5.26
N THR A 49 12.01 3.46 6.10
CA THR A 49 11.72 2.61 7.27
C THR A 49 10.63 3.22 8.18
N GLU A 50 10.58 4.54 8.30
CA GLU A 50 9.58 5.28 9.08
C GLU A 50 8.19 5.38 8.41
N GLN A 51 8.03 4.85 7.19
CA GLN A 51 6.81 4.89 6.39
C GLN A 51 6.23 3.47 6.21
N PRO A 52 5.70 2.83 7.27
CA PRO A 52 5.15 1.48 7.16
C PRO A 52 3.91 1.45 6.26
N ASP A 53 3.85 0.46 5.39
CA ASP A 53 2.76 0.31 4.42
C ASP A 53 1.46 -0.15 5.09
N LEU A 54 0.40 0.63 4.88
CA LEU A 54 -0.96 0.26 5.27
C LEU A 54 -1.46 -0.94 4.46
N ASN A 55 -2.17 -1.82 5.14
CA ASN A 55 -2.86 -2.96 4.56
C ASN A 55 -4.24 -2.55 4.04
N TRP A 56 -4.29 -2.13 2.78
CA TRP A 56 -5.52 -1.69 2.12
C TRP A 56 -6.56 -2.80 1.87
N ALA A 57 -6.23 -4.06 2.11
CA ALA A 57 -7.22 -5.13 2.15
C ALA A 57 -8.03 -5.11 3.46
N HIS A 58 -7.53 -4.43 4.51
CA HIS A 58 -8.22 -4.32 5.77
C HIS A 58 -9.33 -3.24 5.70
N PRO A 59 -10.59 -3.57 6.06
CA PRO A 59 -11.71 -2.65 5.90
C PRO A 59 -11.58 -1.38 6.76
N ALA A 60 -10.96 -1.46 7.94
CA ALA A 60 -10.75 -0.28 8.77
C ALA A 60 -9.79 0.74 8.14
N VAL A 61 -8.76 0.28 7.41
CA VAL A 61 -7.84 1.17 6.69
C VAL A 61 -8.59 1.93 5.59
N ARG A 62 -9.44 1.21 4.83
CA ARG A 62 -10.28 1.85 3.81
C ARG A 62 -11.23 2.88 4.42
N GLN A 63 -11.97 2.48 5.45
CA GLN A 63 -12.94 3.35 6.12
C GLN A 63 -12.27 4.61 6.68
N GLU A 64 -11.15 4.46 7.39
CA GLU A 64 -10.45 5.59 7.99
C GLU A 64 -9.93 6.57 6.92
N HIS A 65 -9.37 6.06 5.82
CA HIS A 65 -8.93 6.93 4.74
C HIS A 65 -10.10 7.66 4.07
N GLU A 66 -11.21 6.98 3.85
CA GLU A 66 -12.43 7.61 3.34
C GLU A 66 -12.95 8.71 4.27
N ASP A 67 -12.86 8.53 5.58
CA ASP A 67 -13.23 9.55 6.57
C ASP A 67 -12.28 10.74 6.55
N VAL A 68 -10.98 10.51 6.33
CA VAL A 68 -10.00 11.59 6.10
C VAL A 68 -10.34 12.38 4.83
N LEU A 69 -10.74 11.72 3.75
CA LEU A 69 -11.17 12.40 2.52
C LEU A 69 -12.42 13.26 2.78
N ARG A 70 -13.45 12.70 3.42
CA ARG A 70 -14.68 13.43 3.80
C ARG A 70 -14.35 14.64 4.67
N PHE A 71 -13.49 14.46 5.68
CA PHE A 71 -13.07 15.54 6.58
C PHE A 71 -12.52 16.76 5.81
N TRP A 72 -11.70 16.53 4.79
CA TRP A 72 -11.14 17.63 3.98
C TRP A 72 -12.14 18.22 3.00
N PHE A 73 -12.99 17.40 2.37
CA PHE A 73 -14.04 17.89 1.47
C PHE A 73 -15.10 18.73 2.20
N GLU A 74 -15.50 18.32 3.41
CA GLU A 74 -16.40 19.11 4.28
C GLU A 74 -15.85 20.51 4.61
N ARG A 75 -14.53 20.70 4.47
CA ARG A 75 -13.83 21.97 4.72
C ARG A 75 -13.59 22.78 3.45
N GLY A 76 -14.11 22.34 2.31
CA GLY A 76 -14.06 23.07 1.04
C GLY A 76 -12.79 22.83 0.21
N VAL A 77 -12.03 21.77 0.49
CA VAL A 77 -10.95 21.34 -0.42
C VAL A 77 -11.58 20.88 -1.74
N ALA A 78 -11.09 21.38 -2.88
CA ALA A 78 -11.66 21.07 -4.20
C ALA A 78 -11.20 19.72 -4.79
N GLY A 79 -10.16 19.12 -4.24
CA GLY A 79 -9.61 17.87 -4.73
C GLY A 79 -8.31 17.46 -4.05
N VAL A 80 -7.86 16.24 -4.31
CA VAL A 80 -6.64 15.67 -3.74
C VAL A 80 -5.76 15.10 -4.84
N ARG A 81 -4.46 15.36 -4.77
CA ARG A 81 -3.46 14.62 -5.56
C ARG A 81 -3.08 13.37 -4.77
N ILE A 82 -3.31 12.19 -5.34
CA ILE A 82 -2.94 10.90 -4.73
C ILE A 82 -1.49 10.61 -5.10
N ASP A 83 -0.63 10.61 -4.10
CA ASP A 83 0.78 10.25 -4.24
C ASP A 83 0.94 8.72 -4.29
N SER A 84 1.95 8.24 -5.03
CA SER A 84 2.28 6.80 -5.10
C SER A 84 1.06 5.91 -5.45
N ALA A 85 0.21 6.41 -6.36
CA ALA A 85 -1.11 5.84 -6.61
C ALA A 85 -1.04 4.36 -7.00
N ALA A 86 -0.08 3.99 -7.84
CA ALA A 86 0.08 2.61 -8.31
C ALA A 86 0.46 1.58 -7.23
N LEU A 87 0.85 2.01 -6.01
CA LEU A 87 1.48 1.15 -4.99
C LEU A 87 0.56 0.79 -3.81
N VAL A 88 -0.70 1.19 -3.85
CA VAL A 88 -1.62 1.10 -2.71
C VAL A 88 -1.96 -0.37 -2.36
N ALA A 89 -2.31 -1.19 -3.36
CA ALA A 89 -2.74 -2.57 -3.16
C ALA A 89 -1.59 -3.57 -3.35
N LYS A 90 -1.61 -4.64 -2.55
CA LYS A 90 -0.60 -5.70 -2.55
C LYS A 90 -1.27 -7.06 -2.74
N ASP A 91 -0.59 -7.95 -3.45
CA ASP A 91 -0.97 -9.36 -3.54
C ASP A 91 -0.93 -9.98 -2.14
N PRO A 92 -2.01 -10.64 -1.66
CA PRO A 92 -2.05 -11.22 -0.32
C PRO A 92 -0.93 -12.23 -0.03
N ALA A 93 -0.45 -12.92 -1.08
CA ALA A 93 0.61 -13.91 -0.99
C ALA A 93 2.00 -13.27 -0.89
N LEU A 94 2.14 -11.99 -1.28
CA LEU A 94 3.41 -11.25 -1.29
C LEU A 94 4.56 -12.05 -1.93
N PRO A 95 4.39 -12.61 -3.14
CA PRO A 95 5.38 -13.51 -3.73
C PRO A 95 6.70 -12.78 -4.00
N ASP A 96 7.80 -13.54 -4.10
CA ASP A 96 9.06 -13.03 -4.65
C ASP A 96 8.83 -12.46 -6.08
N LEU A 97 9.60 -11.44 -6.47
CA LEU A 97 9.66 -10.88 -7.81
C LEU A 97 10.48 -11.76 -8.73
N GLU A 98 11.60 -12.32 -8.24
CA GLU A 98 12.46 -13.18 -9.05
C GLU A 98 11.67 -14.43 -9.49
N GLY A 99 11.56 -14.60 -10.81
CA GLY A 99 10.88 -15.74 -11.41
C GLY A 99 9.35 -15.67 -11.38
N HIS A 100 8.73 -14.60 -10.85
CA HIS A 100 7.28 -14.43 -10.87
C HIS A 100 6.75 -14.25 -12.30
N GLN A 101 5.71 -15.01 -12.65
CA GLN A 101 5.11 -15.02 -13.99
C GLN A 101 3.71 -14.39 -14.04
N GLY A 102 3.27 -13.73 -12.95
CA GLY A 102 1.96 -13.10 -12.83
C GLY A 102 2.01 -11.57 -12.92
N PRO A 103 0.87 -10.89 -12.66
CA PRO A 103 0.85 -9.44 -12.47
C PRO A 103 1.82 -9.03 -11.37
N HIS A 104 2.36 -7.81 -11.47
CA HIS A 104 3.26 -7.28 -10.46
C HIS A 104 2.61 -7.36 -9.06
N PRO A 105 3.32 -7.81 -8.01
CA PRO A 105 2.69 -8.11 -6.74
C PRO A 105 2.23 -6.87 -5.96
N TYR A 106 2.71 -5.67 -6.29
CA TYR A 106 2.30 -4.43 -5.60
C TYR A 106 2.20 -3.18 -6.49
N ILE A 107 2.47 -3.30 -7.79
CA ILE A 107 2.34 -2.17 -8.74
C ILE A 107 1.13 -2.46 -9.60
N ASP A 108 0.26 -1.45 -9.79
CA ASP A 108 -0.85 -1.48 -10.75
C ASP A 108 -1.73 -2.74 -10.60
N ARG A 109 -2.11 -3.00 -9.35
CA ARG A 109 -2.97 -4.12 -8.96
C ARG A 109 -4.43 -3.82 -9.30
N ASP A 110 -5.17 -4.82 -9.78
CA ASP A 110 -6.60 -4.67 -10.11
C ASP A 110 -7.44 -4.17 -8.91
N GLU A 111 -7.05 -4.57 -7.69
CA GLU A 111 -7.70 -4.16 -6.44
C GLU A 111 -7.67 -2.64 -6.20
N LEU A 112 -6.76 -1.90 -6.85
CA LEU A 112 -6.72 -0.43 -6.84
C LEU A 112 -8.03 0.17 -7.33
N HIS A 113 -8.63 -0.42 -8.36
CA HIS A 113 -9.85 0.12 -8.95
C HIS A 113 -11.03 0.11 -7.97
N ASP A 114 -11.13 -0.90 -7.11
CA ASP A 114 -12.18 -0.95 -6.10
C ASP A 114 -11.98 0.16 -5.05
N ILE A 115 -10.74 0.37 -4.62
CA ILE A 115 -10.37 1.45 -3.68
C ILE A 115 -10.71 2.81 -4.29
N TYR A 116 -10.29 3.05 -5.52
CA TYR A 116 -10.53 4.33 -6.19
C TYR A 116 -11.99 4.59 -6.55
N ARG A 117 -12.79 3.56 -6.85
CA ARG A 117 -14.24 3.73 -7.00
C ARG A 117 -14.88 4.17 -5.68
N GLY A 118 -14.40 3.65 -4.54
CA GLY A 118 -14.81 4.12 -3.22
C GLY A 118 -14.50 5.60 -3.01
N TRP A 119 -13.27 6.02 -3.29
CA TRP A 119 -12.89 7.43 -3.15
C TRP A 119 -13.66 8.33 -4.13
N ARG A 120 -13.82 7.89 -5.39
CA ARG A 120 -14.58 8.62 -6.42
C ARG A 120 -16.01 8.89 -5.98
N ALA A 121 -16.69 7.90 -5.38
CA ALA A 121 -18.04 8.08 -4.85
C ALA A 121 -18.11 9.16 -3.76
N ILE A 122 -17.05 9.31 -2.95
CA ILE A 122 -16.96 10.40 -1.97
C ILE A 122 -16.80 11.73 -2.70
N ALA A 123 -15.83 11.86 -3.59
CA ALA A 123 -15.60 13.11 -4.28
C ALA A 123 -16.81 13.55 -5.13
N ASP A 124 -17.60 12.63 -5.68
CA ASP A 124 -18.85 12.94 -6.40
C ASP A 124 -19.88 13.65 -5.51
N ALA A 125 -19.90 13.38 -4.20
CA ALA A 125 -20.80 14.06 -3.27
C ALA A 125 -20.39 15.52 -2.98
N PHE A 126 -19.18 15.92 -3.37
CA PHE A 126 -18.60 17.23 -3.10
C PHE A 126 -18.10 17.96 -4.36
N ASP A 127 -18.44 17.47 -5.56
CA ASP A 127 -17.91 17.96 -6.85
C ASP A 127 -16.37 17.99 -6.89
N GLY A 128 -15.72 17.10 -6.13
CA GLY A 128 -14.28 17.04 -5.94
C GLY A 128 -13.55 16.32 -7.07
N ILE A 129 -12.25 16.60 -7.21
CA ILE A 129 -11.39 15.92 -8.20
C ILE A 129 -10.27 15.12 -7.53
N PHE A 130 -9.84 14.05 -8.20
CA PHE A 130 -8.61 13.35 -7.87
C PHE A 130 -7.66 13.38 -9.07
N VAL A 131 -6.38 13.54 -8.78
CA VAL A 131 -5.29 13.36 -9.75
C VAL A 131 -4.30 12.39 -9.14
N GLY A 132 -4.09 11.24 -9.79
CA GLY A 132 -3.08 10.28 -9.36
C GLY A 132 -1.71 10.69 -9.90
N GLU A 133 -0.70 10.68 -9.05
CA GLU A 133 0.67 10.54 -9.51
C GLU A 133 0.97 9.04 -9.66
N VAL A 134 1.36 8.68 -10.88
CA VAL A 134 1.73 7.34 -11.24
C VAL A 134 3.11 7.40 -11.89
N TRP A 135 4.06 6.69 -11.31
CA TRP A 135 5.33 6.38 -11.93
C TRP A 135 5.34 4.88 -12.20
N LEU A 136 5.43 4.50 -13.47
CA LEU A 136 5.56 3.12 -13.89
C LEU A 136 6.91 2.96 -14.59
N PRO A 137 7.61 1.83 -14.38
CA PRO A 137 8.80 1.51 -15.16
C PRO A 137 8.52 1.45 -16.67
N ASP A 138 7.27 1.08 -17.03
CA ASP A 138 6.77 1.08 -18.41
C ASP A 138 5.52 1.98 -18.51
N PRO A 139 5.57 3.10 -19.23
CA PRO A 139 4.45 4.03 -19.36
C PRO A 139 3.37 3.58 -20.37
N GLU A 140 3.58 2.49 -21.13
CA GLU A 140 2.60 2.00 -22.11
C GLU A 140 1.54 1.06 -21.51
N ARG A 141 1.62 0.75 -20.21
CA ARG A 141 0.74 -0.17 -19.51
C ARG A 141 -0.27 0.55 -18.61
#